data_AF-A0A7S2NRA9-F1
#
_entry.id   AF-A0A7S2NRA9-F1
#
_cell.length_a   1.000
_cell.length_b   1.000
_cell.length_c   1.000
_cell.angle_alpha   90.00
_cell.angle_beta   90.00
_cell.angle_gamma   90.00
#
_symmetry.space_group_name_H-M   'P 1'
#
loop_
_entity.id
_entity.type
_entity.pdbx_description
1 polymer ?
#
loop_
_entity_poly.entity_id
_entity_poly.type
_entity_poly.pdbx_seq_one_letter_code
_entity_poly.pdbx_strand_id
1 'polypeptide(L)'
;MHQGYPKLIAHLFFAMPEEEAIVSAVWAPSAFETELVGGGAEVELRTQYPFGLSAEWIIKNPAAFTLRIRLPPFLREVAGPHEGLATVRVWVEGHERIVELVDGFLSYAIPEWSIEKPRVAVRLEWAAPPKVVRSDAPE
;
A
#
# COMPACT_ATOMS: atom_id res chain seq x y z
N MET A 1 10.48 -23.20 14.36
CA MET A 1 10.01 -22.03 13.58
C MET A 1 10.33 -20.77 14.35
N HIS A 2 11.32 -19.99 13.94
CA HIS A 2 11.72 -18.77 14.67
C HIS A 2 12.11 -17.62 13.72
N GLN A 3 12.55 -17.93 12.50
CA GLN A 3 13.06 -16.94 11.54
C GLN A 3 12.04 -16.42 10.52
N GLY A 4 10.81 -16.98 10.47
CA GLY A 4 9.80 -16.55 9.50
C GLY A 4 9.23 -15.16 9.81
N TYR A 5 8.87 -14.90 11.07
CA TYR A 5 8.29 -13.64 11.51
C TYR A 5 9.25 -12.44 11.45
N PRO A 6 10.52 -12.55 11.91
CA PRO A 6 11.48 -11.45 11.78
C PRO A 6 11.73 -11.06 10.32
N LYS A 7 11.83 -12.06 9.43
CA LYS A 7 11.98 -11.81 7.99
C LYS A 7 10.74 -11.15 7.39
N LEU A 8 9.54 -11.56 7.77
CA LEU A 8 8.31 -10.93 7.30
C LEU A 8 8.27 -9.43 7.67
N ILE A 9 8.59 -9.09 8.92
CA ILE A 9 8.61 -7.70 9.40
C ILE A 9 9.59 -6.85 8.57
N ALA A 10 10.76 -7.39 8.27
CA ALA A 10 11.78 -6.72 7.46
C ALA A 10 11.37 -6.49 5.99
N HIS A 11 10.28 -7.10 5.51
CA HIS A 11 9.80 -6.98 4.13
C HIS A 11 8.43 -6.31 4.03
N LEU A 12 7.91 -5.69 5.11
CA LEU A 12 6.65 -4.93 5.05
C LEU A 12 6.81 -3.66 4.22
N PHE A 13 7.95 -2.98 4.42
CA PHE A 13 8.35 -1.77 3.72
C PHE A 13 9.81 -1.83 3.31
N PHE A 14 10.16 -1.13 2.23
CA PHE A 14 11.55 -0.84 1.89
C PHE A 14 11.66 0.47 1.10
N ALA A 15 12.81 1.12 1.20
CA ALA A 15 13.14 2.33 0.44
C ALA A 15 13.89 1.96 -0.85
N MET A 16 13.65 2.73 -1.91
CA MET A 16 14.33 2.68 -3.20
C MET A 16 14.91 4.08 -3.49
N PRO A 17 16.13 4.38 -2.99
CA PRO A 17 16.67 5.74 -3.01
C PRO A 17 16.88 6.27 -4.43
N GLU A 18 17.30 5.42 -5.36
CA GLU A 18 17.52 5.79 -6.77
C GLU A 18 16.23 6.21 -7.50
N GLU A 19 15.06 5.79 -7.00
CA GLU A 19 13.75 6.14 -7.55
C GLU A 19 13.02 7.20 -6.69
N GLU A 20 13.66 7.70 -5.62
CA GLU A 20 13.03 8.54 -4.59
C GLU A 20 11.68 7.93 -4.14
N ALA A 21 11.68 6.63 -3.82
CA ALA A 21 10.46 5.88 -3.59
C ALA A 21 10.46 5.01 -2.32
N ILE A 22 9.30 4.89 -1.68
CA ILE A 22 9.04 3.94 -0.60
C ILE A 22 8.01 2.93 -1.08
N VAL A 23 8.32 1.64 -0.91
CA VAL A 23 7.43 0.54 -1.27
C VAL A 23 6.76 -0.03 -0.03
N SER A 24 5.43 0.00 -0.01
CA SER A 24 4.59 -0.76 0.93
C SER A 24 4.26 -2.12 0.31
N ALA A 25 4.99 -3.16 0.71
CA ALA A 25 5.01 -4.44 0.02
C ALA A 25 4.02 -5.46 0.62
N VAL A 26 3.80 -5.45 1.92
CA VAL A 26 2.88 -6.36 2.60
C VAL A 26 2.00 -5.57 3.57
N TRP A 27 0.70 -5.86 3.55
CA TRP A 27 -0.25 -5.15 4.39
C TRP A 27 -0.29 -5.77 5.78
N ALA A 28 0.21 -5.02 6.76
CA ALA A 28 0.13 -5.33 8.18
C ALA A 28 0.30 -4.03 8.98
N PRO A 29 -0.31 -3.93 10.18
CA PRO A 29 -0.09 -2.78 11.06
C PRO A 29 1.39 -2.60 11.33
N SER A 30 1.95 -1.47 10.93
CA SER A 30 3.39 -1.22 11.03
C SER A 30 3.74 0.25 10.85
N ALA A 31 4.92 0.63 11.33
CA ALA A 31 5.56 1.91 11.07
C ALA A 31 6.93 1.66 10.42
N PHE A 32 7.31 2.54 9.50
CA PHE A 32 8.57 2.51 8.77
C PHE A 32 9.15 3.92 8.71
N GLU A 33 10.42 4.05 9.05
CA GLU A 33 11.14 5.32 9.06
C GLU A 33 12.43 5.17 8.23
N THR A 34 12.77 6.18 7.45
CA THR A 34 13.97 6.15 6.60
C THR A 34 14.51 7.55 6.32
N GLU A 35 15.84 7.70 6.41
CA GLU A 35 16.56 8.91 5.98
C GLU A 35 16.91 8.88 4.48
N LEU A 36 16.68 7.75 3.81
CA LEU A 36 17.13 7.54 2.42
C LEU A 36 16.21 8.15 1.36
N VAL A 37 14.96 8.48 1.72
CA VAL A 37 13.90 8.95 0.81
C VAL A 37 13.04 9.96 1.56
N GLY A 38 12.52 10.97 0.85
CA GLY A 38 11.63 11.99 1.36
C GLY A 38 12.28 12.88 2.43
N GLY A 39 13.61 12.90 2.49
CA GLY A 39 14.41 13.69 3.43
C GLY A 39 14.30 13.29 4.90
N GLY A 40 13.91 12.04 5.20
CA GLY A 40 13.57 11.60 6.56
C GLY A 40 12.09 11.27 6.70
N ALA A 41 11.58 10.43 5.80
CA ALA A 41 10.16 10.10 5.74
C ALA A 41 9.77 9.04 6.79
N GLU A 42 8.62 9.25 7.41
CA GLU A 42 7.94 8.31 8.31
C GLU A 42 6.62 7.87 7.64
N VAL A 43 6.38 6.56 7.60
CA VAL A 43 5.18 5.95 7.01
C VAL A 43 4.58 4.96 8.00
N GLU A 44 3.35 5.20 8.43
CA GLU A 44 2.56 4.28 9.24
C GLU A 44 1.44 3.67 8.38
N LEU A 45 1.33 2.34 8.38
CA LEU A 45 0.19 1.63 7.84
C LEU A 45 -0.76 1.23 8.96
N ARG A 46 -1.93 1.89 9.02
CA ARG A 46 -3.03 1.51 9.90
C ARG A 46 -4.01 0.63 9.16
N THR A 47 -4.20 -0.59 9.63
CA THR A 47 -5.16 -1.53 9.05
C THR A 47 -5.54 -2.60 10.06
N GLN A 48 -6.67 -3.28 9.85
CA GLN A 48 -6.98 -4.55 10.52
C GLN A 48 -6.87 -5.75 9.56
N TYR A 49 -6.28 -5.54 8.38
CA TYR A 49 -5.95 -6.61 7.44
C TYR A 49 -5.21 -7.74 8.16
N PRO A 50 -5.57 -9.02 7.92
CA PRO A 50 -6.41 -9.52 6.82
C PRO A 50 -7.93 -9.52 7.08
N PHE A 51 -8.40 -9.14 8.27
CA PHE A 51 -9.82 -9.23 8.63
C PHE A 51 -10.58 -7.92 8.39
N GLY A 52 -9.89 -6.79 8.56
CA GLY A 52 -10.39 -5.47 8.18
C GLY A 52 -10.42 -5.28 6.67
N LEU A 53 -11.30 -4.41 6.23
CA LEU A 53 -11.53 -4.08 4.82
C LEU A 53 -11.08 -2.66 4.46
N SER A 54 -10.18 -2.09 5.27
CA SER A 54 -9.60 -0.78 5.06
C SER A 54 -8.12 -0.72 5.44
N ALA A 55 -7.41 0.21 4.82
CA ALA A 55 -6.01 0.48 5.07
C ALA A 55 -5.71 1.98 4.86
N GLU A 56 -4.97 2.58 5.79
CA GLU A 56 -4.56 3.98 5.75
C GLU A 56 -3.04 4.09 5.83
N TRP A 57 -2.44 4.79 4.87
CA TRP A 57 -1.03 5.17 4.87
C TRP A 57 -0.94 6.59 5.40
N ILE A 58 -0.30 6.72 6.55
CA ILE A 58 -0.13 7.98 7.26
C ILE A 58 1.32 8.37 7.16
N ILE A 59 1.58 9.56 6.63
CA ILE A 59 2.92 9.95 6.20
C ILE A 59 3.30 11.29 6.80
N LYS A 60 4.57 11.40 7.16
CA LYS A 60 5.28 12.63 7.48
C LYS A 60 6.56 12.64 6.67
N ASN A 61 6.83 13.74 5.98
CA ASN A 61 7.97 13.84 5.08
C ASN A 61 8.41 15.30 4.88
N PRO A 62 9.69 15.61 5.08
CA PRO A 62 10.23 16.95 4.78
C PRO A 62 10.56 17.18 3.29
N ALA A 63 10.55 16.15 2.43
CA ALA A 63 10.73 16.29 0.99
C ALA A 63 9.77 15.36 0.21
N ALA A 64 9.49 15.71 -1.04
CA ALA A 64 8.61 14.92 -1.92
C ALA A 64 9.22 13.55 -2.26
N PHE A 65 8.38 12.52 -2.39
CA PHE A 65 8.79 11.16 -2.80
C PHE A 65 7.63 10.38 -3.41
N THR A 66 7.89 9.20 -3.97
CA THR A 66 6.85 8.31 -4.49
C THR A 66 6.51 7.20 -3.49
N LEU A 67 5.24 7.07 -3.13
CA LEU A 67 4.73 5.91 -2.41
C LEU A 67 4.23 4.85 -3.41
N ARG A 68 4.79 3.65 -3.38
CA ARG A 68 4.35 2.48 -4.16
C ARG A 68 3.67 1.47 -3.25
N ILE A 69 2.37 1.29 -3.39
CA ILE A 69 1.58 0.34 -2.59
C ILE A 69 1.32 -0.91 -3.42
N ARG A 70 1.85 -2.07 -2.99
CA ARG A 70 1.52 -3.35 -3.61
C ARG A 70 0.06 -3.68 -3.31
N LEU A 71 -0.72 -3.94 -4.35
CA LEU A 71 -2.07 -4.46 -4.19
C LEU A 71 -2.05 -5.99 -4.16
N PRO A 72 -2.60 -6.65 -3.12
CA PRO A 72 -2.77 -8.10 -3.10
C PRO A 72 -3.47 -8.63 -4.37
N PRO A 73 -3.00 -9.74 -4.99
CA PRO A 73 -3.55 -10.23 -6.25
C PRO A 73 -5.06 -10.47 -6.22
N PHE A 74 -5.58 -11.02 -5.12
CA PHE A 74 -7.01 -11.31 -5.00
C PHE A 74 -7.89 -10.05 -5.06
N LEU A 75 -7.37 -8.87 -4.70
CA LEU A 75 -8.07 -7.58 -4.83
C LEU A 75 -8.03 -7.05 -6.26
N ARG A 76 -7.03 -7.45 -7.06
CA ARG A 76 -6.94 -7.12 -8.49
C ARG A 76 -8.01 -7.84 -9.29
N GLU A 77 -8.38 -9.05 -8.90
CA GLU A 77 -9.47 -9.77 -9.56
C GLU A 77 -10.83 -9.13 -9.29
N VAL A 78 -11.04 -8.61 -8.07
CA VAL A 78 -12.29 -7.91 -7.74
C VAL A 78 -12.34 -6.53 -8.42
N ALA A 79 -11.20 -6.03 -8.88
CA ALA A 79 -11.12 -4.82 -9.70
C ALA A 79 -11.66 -4.99 -11.14
N GLY A 80 -11.74 -6.21 -11.67
CA GLY A 80 -12.02 -6.48 -13.08
C GLY A 80 -10.75 -6.41 -13.97
N PRO A 81 -10.70 -7.12 -15.12
CA PRO A 81 -9.48 -7.26 -15.91
C PRO A 81 -9.06 -6.01 -16.72
N HIS A 82 -9.96 -5.03 -16.91
CA HIS A 82 -9.75 -3.93 -17.86
C HIS A 82 -10.16 -2.53 -17.39
N GLU A 83 -10.70 -2.36 -16.18
CA GLU A 83 -11.09 -1.05 -15.66
C GLU A 83 -10.71 -0.95 -14.18
N GLY A 84 -10.25 0.23 -13.76
CA GLY A 84 -9.68 0.44 -12.43
C GLY A 84 -10.52 -0.16 -11.30
N LEU A 85 -9.85 -0.84 -10.38
CA LEU A 85 -10.26 -1.10 -8.99
C LEU A 85 -11.78 -1.07 -8.68
N ALA A 86 -12.62 -1.80 -9.43
CA ALA A 86 -14.08 -1.72 -9.33
C ALA A 86 -14.65 -1.93 -7.92
N THR A 87 -13.91 -2.60 -7.02
CA THR A 87 -14.28 -2.74 -5.60
C THR A 87 -13.28 -2.17 -4.62
N VAL A 88 -12.13 -1.64 -5.07
CA VAL A 88 -11.17 -0.99 -4.19
C VAL A 88 -11.30 0.50 -4.39
N ARG A 89 -11.88 1.17 -3.40
CA ARG A 89 -12.03 2.63 -3.40
C ARG A 89 -10.77 3.25 -2.83
N VAL A 90 -10.24 4.25 -3.53
CA VAL A 90 -8.98 4.90 -3.18
C VAL A 90 -9.24 6.36 -2.91
N TRP A 91 -8.85 6.82 -1.72
CA TRP A 91 -8.79 8.23 -1.39
C TRP A 91 -7.35 8.67 -1.30
N VAL A 92 -7.06 9.76 -1.97
CA VAL A 92 -5.76 10.41 -1.96
C VAL A 92 -5.96 11.81 -1.39
N GLU A 93 -5.28 12.10 -0.29
CA GLU A 93 -5.44 13.36 0.46
C GLU A 93 -6.92 13.69 0.71
N GLY A 94 -7.71 12.68 1.11
CA GLY A 94 -9.14 12.80 1.42
C GLY A 94 -10.09 12.82 0.21
N HIS A 95 -9.57 12.82 -1.02
CA HIS A 95 -10.39 12.85 -2.23
C HIS A 95 -10.42 11.49 -2.91
N GLU A 96 -11.60 11.00 -3.25
CA GLU A 96 -11.72 9.76 -4.01
C GLU A 96 -11.11 9.94 -5.41
N ARG A 97 -10.36 8.91 -5.84
CA ARG A 97 -9.66 8.89 -7.12
C ARG A 97 -9.82 7.53 -7.78
N ILE A 98 -10.00 7.55 -9.09
CA ILE A 98 -9.72 6.39 -9.93
C ILE A 98 -8.21 6.34 -10.09
N VAL A 99 -7.63 5.17 -9.83
CA VAL A 99 -6.19 4.95 -9.89
C VAL A 99 -5.87 3.80 -10.85
N GLU A 100 -4.79 3.96 -11.58
CA GLU A 100 -4.25 2.92 -12.45
C GLU A 100 -3.33 2.00 -11.65
N LEU A 101 -3.35 0.71 -11.99
CA LEU A 101 -2.46 -0.29 -11.41
C LEU A 101 -1.38 -0.66 -12.41
N VAL A 102 -0.13 -0.33 -12.10
CA VAL A 102 1.03 -0.64 -12.95
C VAL A 102 1.85 -1.72 -12.24
N ASP A 103 2.06 -2.86 -12.89
CA ASP A 103 2.78 -4.02 -12.35
C ASP A 103 2.31 -4.48 -10.97
N GLY A 104 1.03 -4.25 -10.65
CA GLY A 104 0.45 -4.63 -9.37
C GLY A 104 0.69 -3.65 -8.22
N PHE A 105 1.18 -2.45 -8.53
CA PHE A 105 1.38 -1.37 -7.58
C PHE A 105 0.50 -0.17 -7.91
N LEU A 106 -0.04 0.45 -6.87
CA LEU A 106 -0.51 1.83 -6.91
C LEU A 106 0.69 2.73 -6.65
N SER A 107 0.91 3.71 -7.52
CA SER A 107 1.99 4.68 -7.34
C SER A 107 1.37 6.05 -7.10
N TYR A 108 1.81 6.71 -6.03
CA TYR A 108 1.33 8.03 -5.67
C TYR A 108 2.50 8.96 -5.32
N ALA A 109 2.53 10.14 -5.93
CA ALA A 109 3.51 11.17 -5.61
C ALA A 109 3.09 11.88 -4.32
N ILE A 110 3.86 11.68 -3.25
CA ILE A 110 3.73 12.42 -2.01
C ILE A 110 4.46 13.77 -2.21
N PRO A 111 3.76 14.90 -2.17
CA PRO A 111 4.43 16.20 -2.26
C PRO A 111 5.18 16.49 -0.97
N GLU A 112 6.03 17.52 -0.99
CA GLU A 112 6.64 18.01 0.24
C GLU A 112 5.55 18.48 1.21
N TRP A 113 5.56 17.93 2.42
CA TRP A 113 4.71 18.39 3.50
C TRP A 113 5.58 19.04 4.56
N SER A 114 5.84 20.33 4.38
CA SER A 114 6.67 21.17 5.26
C SER A 114 6.14 21.33 6.70
N ILE A 115 5.18 20.50 7.14
CA ILE A 115 4.55 20.52 8.46
C ILE A 115 4.93 19.24 9.21
N GLU A 116 5.31 19.37 10.49
CA GLU A 116 5.66 18.23 11.37
C GLU A 116 4.53 17.20 11.57
N LYS A 117 3.28 17.53 11.24
CA LYS A 117 2.13 16.68 11.55
C LYS A 117 1.92 15.60 10.48
N PRO A 118 1.85 14.31 10.86
CA PRO A 118 1.53 13.24 9.93
C PRO A 118 0.12 13.40 9.36
N ARG A 119 -0.07 12.94 8.12
CA ARG A 119 -1.34 13.05 7.39
C ARG A 119 -1.71 11.73 6.74
N VAL A 120 -3.01 11.45 6.63
CA VAL A 120 -3.50 10.33 5.83
C VAL A 120 -3.28 10.66 4.35
N ALA A 121 -2.24 10.05 3.76
CA ALA A 121 -1.86 10.24 2.38
C ALA A 121 -2.79 9.48 1.45
N VAL A 122 -2.98 8.20 1.75
CA VAL A 122 -3.76 7.25 0.97
C VAL A 122 -4.63 6.46 1.91
N ARG A 123 -5.91 6.32 1.57
CA ARG A 123 -6.83 5.37 2.19
C ARG A 123 -7.39 4.45 1.13
N LEU A 124 -7.41 3.16 1.44
CA LEU A 124 -8.08 2.14 0.66
C LEU A 124 -9.22 1.54 1.46
N GLU A 125 -10.34 1.31 0.80
CA GLU A 125 -11.42 0.46 1.28
C GLU A 125 -11.76 -0.56 0.20
N TRP A 126 -12.07 -1.79 0.58
CA TRP A 126 -12.38 -2.83 -0.41
C TRP A 126 -13.47 -3.80 0.04
N ALA A 127 -14.06 -4.50 -0.92
CA ALA A 127 -14.89 -5.67 -0.65
C ALA A 127 -14.07 -6.96 -0.83
N ALA A 128 -14.24 -7.92 0.09
CA ALA A 128 -13.66 -9.25 -0.02
C ALA A 128 -14.73 -10.32 0.26
N PRO A 129 -15.72 -10.50 -0.63
CA PRO A 129 -16.70 -11.56 -0.48
C PRO A 129 -16.02 -12.94 -0.55
N PRO A 130 -16.53 -13.96 0.15
CA PRO A 130 -16.03 -15.32 0.01
C PRO A 130 -16.03 -15.76 -1.45
N LYS A 131 -14.94 -16.36 -1.90
CA LYS A 131 -14.77 -16.89 -3.26
C LYS A 131 -14.65 -18.41 -3.21
N VAL A 132 -15.34 -19.10 -4.12
CA VAL A 132 -15.14 -20.53 -4.38
C VAL A 132 -14.17 -20.65 -5.55
N VAL A 133 -12.99 -21.20 -5.29
CA VAL A 133 -11.99 -21.49 -6.32
C VAL A 133 -11.98 -23.00 -6.53
N ARG A 134 -12.14 -23.45 -7.78
CA ARG A 134 -12.01 -24.85 -8.16
C ARG A 134 -10.65 -25.02 -8.84
N SER A 135 -9.92 -26.07 -8.48
CA SER A 135 -8.76 -26.49 -9.27
C SER A 135 -9.23 -27.07 -10.59
N ASP A 136 -8.49 -26.84 -11.67
CA ASP A 136 -8.67 -27.61 -12.89
C ASP A 136 -8.39 -29.10 -12.61
N ALA A 137 -9.06 -29.98 -13.34
CA ALA A 137 -8.77 -31.40 -13.24
C ALA A 137 -7.32 -31.65 -13.70
N PRO A 138 -6.52 -32.44 -12.98
CA PRO A 138 -5.19 -32.81 -13.47
C PRO A 138 -5.35 -33.55 -14.81
N GLU A 139 -4.57 -33.12 -15.82
CA GLU A 139 -4.43 -33.81 -17.13
C GLU A 139 -3.86 -35.22 -16.97
#